data_AF-B8AMX1-F1
#
_entry.id   AF-B8AMX1-F1
#
_cell.length_a   1.000
_cell.length_b   1.000
_cell.length_c   1.000
_cell.angle_alpha   90.00
_cell.angle_beta   90.00
_cell.angle_gamma   90.00
#
_symmetry.space_group_name_H-M   'P 1'
#
loop_
_entity.id
_entity.type
_entity.pdbx_description
1 polymer ?
#
loop_
_entity_poly.entity_id
_entity_poly.type
_entity_poly.pdbx_seq_one_letter_code
_entity_poly.pdbx_strand_id
1 'polypeptide(L)'
;MASNGEATTESETAAPAPVPEPTPPPCQGRLITVLSIDGGGIRGLIPATILACLEAKLQELDGPEARIADYFDVIAGTSTGALITSMLAAPDDNRRPLFAADDLTKFYLENGPKIFPQRRILKHKNSGVGPCGQIAGSEHINFRRNLRMTEKEE
;
A
#
# COMPACT_ATOMS: atom_id res chain seq x y z
N MET A 1 34.60 37.60 68.99
CA MET A 1 33.99 36.28 68.75
C MET A 1 32.49 36.46 68.58
N ALA A 2 32.03 36.43 67.33
CA ALA A 2 30.67 36.10 66.88
C ALA A 2 30.58 36.54 65.40
N SER A 3 30.89 35.61 64.49
CA SER A 3 30.65 35.76 63.05
C SER A 3 29.40 34.94 62.74
N ASN A 4 28.34 35.59 62.27
CA ASN A 4 27.13 34.93 61.82
C ASN A 4 27.36 34.40 60.41
N GLY A 5 27.05 33.12 60.20
CA GLY A 5 27.06 32.49 58.89
C GLY A 5 25.76 32.77 58.14
N GLU A 6 25.87 32.97 56.84
CA GLU A 6 24.74 32.99 55.92
C GLU A 6 25.07 32.03 54.77
N ALA A 7 24.28 30.95 54.68
CA ALA A 7 24.40 29.94 53.65
C ALA A 7 23.52 30.37 52.46
N THR A 8 24.15 30.67 51.32
CA THR A 8 23.46 30.88 50.05
C THR A 8 23.29 29.54 49.35
N THR A 9 22.08 29.02 49.32
CA THR A 9 21.65 27.95 48.41
C THR A 9 21.23 28.57 47.09
N GLU A 10 22.00 28.35 46.02
CA GLU A 10 21.62 28.69 44.64
C GLU A 10 20.69 27.59 44.10
N SER A 11 19.47 27.98 43.75
CA SER A 11 18.50 27.15 43.05
C SER A 11 18.62 27.40 41.55
N GLU A 12 19.21 26.44 40.84
CA GLU A 12 19.31 26.40 39.38
C GLU A 12 17.90 26.31 38.76
N THR A 13 17.40 27.43 38.23
CA THR A 13 16.12 27.47 37.50
C THR A 13 16.37 27.03 36.06
N ALA A 14 15.99 25.80 35.73
CA ALA A 14 16.03 25.27 34.36
C ALA A 14 15.12 26.08 33.42
N ALA A 15 15.67 26.48 32.27
CA ALA A 15 14.93 27.19 31.23
C ALA A 15 13.78 26.32 30.66
N PRO A 16 12.62 26.92 30.33
CA PRO A 16 11.49 26.17 29.78
C PRO A 16 11.83 25.62 28.38
N ALA A 17 11.48 24.36 28.14
CA ALA A 17 11.59 23.71 26.84
C ALA A 17 10.80 24.49 25.76
N PRO A 18 11.28 24.53 24.51
CA PRO A 18 10.62 25.27 23.44
C PRO A 18 9.23 24.68 23.15
N VAL A 19 8.23 25.55 23.18
CA VAL A 19 6.84 25.20 22.87
C VAL A 19 6.75 24.91 21.36
N PRO A 20 6.17 23.78 20.92
CA PRO A 20 6.06 23.49 19.50
C PRO A 20 5.14 24.52 18.83
N GLU A 21 5.65 25.18 17.80
CA GLU A 21 4.88 26.18 17.07
C GLU A 21 3.66 25.55 16.36
N PRO A 22 2.53 26.27 16.31
CA PRO A 22 1.33 25.77 15.65
C PRO A 22 1.59 25.59 14.16
N THR A 23 1.33 24.39 13.65
CA THR A 23 1.49 24.05 12.23
C THR A 23 0.64 24.98 11.36
N PRO A 24 1.20 25.52 10.26
CA PRO A 24 0.47 26.46 9.41
C PRO A 24 -0.81 25.82 8.81
N PRO A 25 -1.82 26.63 8.47
CA PRO A 25 -3.05 26.15 7.84
C PRO A 25 -2.75 25.43 6.52
N PRO A 26 -3.62 24.47 6.09
CA PRO A 26 -3.34 23.54 5.00
C PRO A 26 -3.13 24.17 3.61
N CYS A 27 -3.35 25.48 3.46
CA CYS A 27 -3.09 26.25 2.25
C CYS A 27 -1.69 26.92 2.21
N GLN A 28 -0.87 26.76 3.26
CA GLN A 28 0.44 27.40 3.38
C GLN A 28 1.48 26.42 3.95
N GLY A 29 1.53 25.22 3.37
CA GLY A 29 2.46 24.15 3.73
C GLY A 29 2.72 23.19 2.57
N ARG A 30 3.70 22.29 2.74
CA ARG A 30 3.98 21.19 1.79
C ARG A 30 2.71 20.35 1.62
N LEU A 31 2.29 20.13 0.37
CA LEU A 31 1.20 19.21 0.05
C LEU A 31 1.59 17.80 0.52
N ILE A 32 0.65 17.12 1.19
CA ILE A 32 0.81 15.73 1.61
C ILE A 32 0.06 14.83 0.62
N THR A 33 0.76 13.86 0.06
CA THR A 33 0.21 12.91 -0.92
C THR A 33 -0.09 11.57 -0.25
N VAL A 34 -1.34 11.11 -0.40
CA VAL A 34 -1.81 9.86 0.22
C VAL A 34 -2.33 8.90 -0.84
N LEU A 35 -1.82 7.68 -0.85
CA LEU A 35 -2.33 6.56 -1.64
C LEU A 35 -3.08 5.59 -0.73
N SER A 36 -4.35 5.31 -1.02
CA SER A 36 -5.17 4.33 -0.31
C SER A 36 -5.59 3.20 -1.24
N ILE A 37 -5.39 1.95 -0.82
CA ILE A 37 -5.66 0.75 -1.62
C ILE A 37 -6.68 -0.13 -0.90
N ASP A 38 -7.84 -0.28 -1.52
CA ASP A 38 -8.93 -1.09 -0.98
C ASP A 38 -8.63 -2.59 -0.99
N GLY A 39 -9.28 -3.30 -0.06
CA GLY A 39 -9.29 -4.76 -0.04
C GLY A 39 -10.20 -5.35 -1.12
N GLY A 40 -9.95 -6.60 -1.51
CA GLY A 40 -10.77 -7.22 -2.55
C GLY A 40 -10.53 -8.70 -2.84
N GLY A 41 -9.76 -9.40 -2.00
CA GLY A 41 -9.33 -10.77 -2.31
C GLY A 41 -8.52 -10.81 -3.60
N ILE A 42 -8.82 -11.74 -4.50
CA ILE A 42 -8.15 -11.83 -5.81
C ILE A 42 -8.37 -10.58 -6.70
N ARG A 43 -9.39 -9.76 -6.42
CA ARG A 43 -9.65 -8.53 -7.18
C ARG A 43 -8.61 -7.43 -6.94
N GLY A 44 -7.67 -7.62 -6.00
CA GLY A 44 -6.49 -6.75 -5.87
C GLY A 44 -5.63 -6.67 -7.14
N LEU A 45 -5.84 -7.57 -8.10
CA LEU A 45 -5.24 -7.45 -9.43
C LEU A 45 -5.68 -6.16 -10.17
N ILE A 46 -6.87 -5.64 -9.88
CA ILE A 46 -7.39 -4.40 -10.48
C ILE A 46 -6.55 -3.19 -10.03
N PRO A 47 -6.44 -2.86 -8.73
CA PRO A 47 -5.58 -1.76 -8.30
C PRO A 47 -4.11 -2.01 -8.61
N ALA A 48 -3.61 -3.27 -8.58
CA ALA A 48 -2.25 -3.58 -9.01
C ALA A 48 -1.99 -3.18 -10.47
N THR A 49 -2.94 -3.44 -11.38
CA THR A 49 -2.82 -3.04 -12.79
C THR A 49 -2.83 -1.52 -12.96
N ILE A 50 -3.66 -0.81 -12.20
CA ILE A 50 -3.70 0.66 -12.21
C ILE A 50 -2.37 1.23 -11.71
N LEU A 51 -1.81 0.66 -10.64
CA LEU A 51 -0.53 1.08 -10.08
C LEU A 51 0.63 0.82 -11.04
N ALA A 52 0.63 -0.30 -11.76
CA ALA A 52 1.63 -0.58 -12.80
C ALA A 52 1.59 0.47 -13.93
N CYS A 53 0.39 0.86 -14.37
CA CYS A 53 0.22 1.91 -15.37
C CYS A 53 0.68 3.28 -14.84
N LEU A 54 0.31 3.62 -13.59
CA LEU A 54 0.72 4.85 -12.94
C LEU A 54 2.25 4.93 -12.82
N GLU A 55 2.89 3.87 -12.32
CA GLU A 55 4.35 3.83 -12.17
C GLU A 55 5.06 3.94 -13.52
N ALA A 56 4.56 3.28 -14.56
CA ALA A 56 5.11 3.43 -15.91
C ALA A 56 5.02 4.88 -16.42
N LYS A 57 3.91 5.59 -16.13
CA LYS A 57 3.80 7.02 -16.46
C LYS A 57 4.74 7.91 -15.66
N LEU A 58 4.97 7.61 -14.39
CA LEU A 58 5.96 8.33 -13.58
C LEU A 58 7.37 8.07 -14.12
N GLN A 59 7.67 6.85 -14.57
CA GLN A 59 8.95 6.50 -15.16
C GLN A 59 9.19 7.16 -16.52
N GLU A 60 8.15 7.35 -17.33
CA GLU A 60 8.23 8.14 -18.57
C GLU A 60 8.61 9.61 -18.30
N LEU A 61 8.21 10.17 -17.15
CA LEU A 61 8.45 11.57 -16.79
C LEU A 61 9.79 11.79 -16.07
N ASP A 62 10.08 10.96 -15.08
CA ASP A 62 11.19 11.18 -14.13
C ASP A 62 12.30 10.11 -14.21
N GLY A 63 12.12 9.08 -15.04
CA GLY A 63 13.13 8.05 -15.34
C GLY A 63 12.80 6.65 -14.80
N PRO A 64 13.53 5.62 -15.27
CA PRO A 64 13.19 4.20 -15.03
C PRO A 64 13.25 3.78 -13.56
N GLU A 65 13.99 4.52 -12.74
CA GLU A 65 14.13 4.25 -11.31
C GLU A 65 12.99 4.81 -10.47
N ALA A 66 12.08 5.61 -11.04
CA ALA A 66 10.92 6.14 -10.33
C ALA A 66 10.03 5.00 -9.82
N ARG A 67 9.61 5.10 -8.54
CA ARG A 67 8.72 4.14 -7.88
C ARG A 67 7.55 4.86 -7.23
N ILE A 68 6.42 4.17 -7.04
CA ILE A 68 5.24 4.72 -6.35
C ILE A 68 5.61 5.35 -4.99
N ALA A 69 6.50 4.71 -4.22
CA ALA A 69 6.90 5.19 -2.90
C ALA A 69 7.67 6.52 -2.90
N ASP A 70 8.17 6.98 -4.06
CA ASP A 70 8.86 8.27 -4.16
C ASP A 70 7.91 9.48 -4.17
N TYR A 71 6.64 9.25 -4.54
CA TYR A 71 5.66 10.30 -4.78
C TYR A 71 4.60 10.40 -3.69
N PHE A 72 4.43 9.35 -2.88
CA PHE A 72 3.42 9.27 -1.83
C PHE A 72 4.06 9.30 -0.45
N ASP A 73 3.73 10.33 0.33
CA ASP A 73 4.16 10.46 1.73
C ASP A 73 3.58 9.33 2.59
N VAL A 74 2.36 8.90 2.28
CA VAL A 74 1.66 7.83 3.00
C VAL A 74 1.04 6.88 1.99
N ILE A 75 1.31 5.58 2.18
CA ILE A 75 0.62 4.49 1.47
C ILE A 75 -0.12 3.66 2.51
N ALA A 76 -1.43 3.53 2.35
CA ALA A 76 -2.29 2.74 3.22
C ALA A 76 -3.05 1.71 2.40
N GLY A 77 -3.34 0.56 3.02
CA GLY A 77 -4.14 -0.47 2.38
C GLY A 77 -4.81 -1.38 3.40
N THR A 78 -5.93 -1.99 3.00
CA THR A 78 -6.67 -2.95 3.83
C THR A 78 -6.73 -4.33 3.17
N SER A 79 -6.54 -5.41 3.92
CA SER A 79 -6.55 -6.79 3.40
C SER A 79 -5.56 -6.96 2.24
N THR A 80 -5.99 -7.43 1.05
CA THR A 80 -5.18 -7.49 -0.17
C THR A 80 -4.45 -6.17 -0.47
N GLY A 81 -5.11 -5.03 -0.21
CA GLY A 81 -4.50 -3.71 -0.36
C GLY A 81 -3.32 -3.50 0.59
N ALA A 82 -3.39 -4.01 1.83
CA ALA A 82 -2.28 -3.95 2.79
C ALA A 82 -1.08 -4.80 2.33
N LEU A 83 -1.34 -5.95 1.69
CA LEU A 83 -0.28 -6.78 1.09
C LEU A 83 0.41 -6.03 -0.05
N ILE A 84 -0.36 -5.39 -0.93
CA ILE A 84 0.17 -4.53 -2.00
C ILE A 84 1.01 -3.38 -1.41
N THR A 85 0.46 -2.65 -0.44
CA THR A 85 1.17 -1.58 0.27
C THR A 85 2.50 -2.07 0.85
N SER A 86 2.49 -3.24 1.49
CA SER A 86 3.70 -3.82 2.08
C SER A 86 4.77 -4.14 1.03
N MET A 87 4.36 -4.68 -0.13
CA MET A 87 5.29 -4.94 -1.24
C MET A 87 5.90 -3.64 -1.79
N LEU A 88 5.09 -2.59 -1.95
CA LEU A 88 5.56 -1.29 -2.45
C LEU A 88 6.44 -0.52 -1.44
N ALA A 89 6.29 -0.78 -0.14
CA ALA A 89 7.01 -0.07 0.91
C ALA A 89 8.21 -0.84 1.49
N ALA A 90 8.31 -2.15 1.21
CA ALA A 90 9.41 -2.97 1.71
C ALA A 90 10.75 -2.49 1.12
N PRO A 91 11.73 -2.10 1.95
CA PRO A 91 13.03 -1.65 1.46
C PRO A 91 13.91 -2.84 1.05
N ASP A 92 14.72 -2.65 0.01
CA ASP A 92 15.88 -3.47 -0.32
C ASP A 92 17.15 -2.99 0.44
N ASP A 93 18.30 -3.59 0.13
CA ASP A 93 19.59 -3.22 0.73
C ASP A 93 20.00 -1.75 0.45
N ASN A 94 19.47 -1.16 -0.63
CA ASN A 94 19.71 0.23 -1.02
C ASN A 94 18.62 1.19 -0.50
N ARG A 95 17.72 0.72 0.38
CA ARG A 95 16.55 1.47 0.88
C ARG A 95 15.61 1.94 -0.24
N ARG A 96 15.56 1.23 -1.36
CA ARG A 96 14.57 1.41 -2.43
C ARG A 96 13.43 0.41 -2.25
N PRO A 97 12.24 0.67 -2.80
CA PRO A 97 11.18 -0.33 -2.87
C PRO A 97 11.67 -1.62 -3.53
N LEU A 98 11.55 -2.74 -2.83
CA LEU A 98 11.97 -4.07 -3.28
C LEU A 98 11.18 -4.53 -4.51
N PHE A 99 9.92 -4.11 -4.63
CA PHE A 99 9.02 -4.49 -5.73
C PHE A 99 8.62 -3.26 -6.54
N ALA A 100 8.64 -3.41 -7.88
CA ALA A 100 7.98 -2.47 -8.76
C ALA A 100 6.46 -2.74 -8.78
N ALA A 101 5.67 -1.75 -9.18
CA ALA A 101 4.22 -1.88 -9.29
C ALA A 101 3.81 -2.96 -10.31
N ASP A 102 4.61 -3.17 -11.36
CA ASP A 102 4.39 -4.26 -12.33
C ASP A 102 4.50 -5.66 -11.69
N ASP A 103 5.39 -5.83 -10.70
CA ASP A 103 5.61 -7.11 -10.02
C ASP A 103 4.41 -7.53 -9.17
N LEU A 104 3.56 -6.58 -8.75
CA LEU A 104 2.31 -6.87 -8.05
C LEU A 104 1.37 -7.74 -8.91
N THR A 105 1.28 -7.44 -10.21
CA THR A 105 0.41 -8.20 -11.12
C THR A 105 0.94 -9.62 -11.32
N LYS A 106 2.27 -9.77 -11.51
CA LYS A 106 2.95 -11.07 -11.60
C LYS A 106 2.73 -11.89 -10.33
N PHE A 107 2.90 -11.27 -9.16
CA PHE A 107 2.69 -11.91 -7.88
C PHE A 107 1.29 -12.52 -7.75
N TYR A 108 0.22 -11.78 -8.11
CA TYR A 108 -1.15 -12.32 -8.05
C TYR A 108 -1.45 -13.34 -9.15
N LEU A 109 -0.84 -13.25 -10.32
CA LEU A 109 -1.00 -14.26 -11.37
C LEU A 109 -0.37 -15.61 -10.96
N GLU A 110 0.79 -15.56 -10.31
CA GLU A 110 1.54 -16.76 -9.90
C GLU A 110 1.02 -17.35 -8.57
N ASN A 111 0.74 -16.49 -7.59
CA ASN A 111 0.37 -16.92 -6.23
C ASN A 111 -1.13 -16.88 -5.98
N GLY A 112 -1.92 -16.20 -6.81
CA GLY A 112 -3.36 -16.07 -6.67
C GLY A 112 -4.10 -17.41 -6.49
N PRO A 113 -3.84 -18.45 -7.31
CA PRO A 113 -4.48 -19.76 -7.13
C PRO A 113 -4.10 -20.46 -5.81
N LYS A 114 -2.93 -20.17 -5.24
CA LYS A 114 -2.45 -20.74 -3.97
C LYS A 114 -3.04 -19.99 -2.77
N ILE A 115 -3.11 -18.66 -2.86
CA ILE A 115 -3.65 -17.78 -1.82
C ILE A 115 -5.19 -17.87 -1.77
N PHE A 116 -5.83 -17.95 -2.94
CA PHE A 116 -7.28 -18.01 -3.10
C PHE A 116 -7.70 -19.32 -3.80
N PRO A 117 -7.49 -20.49 -3.15
CA PRO A 117 -7.82 -21.76 -3.77
C PRO A 117 -9.32 -21.87 -4.00
N GLN A 118 -9.71 -22.20 -5.24
CA GLN A 118 -11.10 -22.44 -5.56
C GLN A 118 -11.53 -23.75 -4.90
N ARG A 119 -12.28 -23.66 -3.79
CA ARG A 119 -12.87 -24.84 -3.18
C ARG A 119 -13.80 -25.48 -4.21
N ARG A 120 -13.40 -26.62 -4.78
CA ARG A 120 -14.32 -27.48 -5.53
C ARG A 120 -15.36 -27.94 -4.52
N ILE A 121 -16.53 -27.29 -4.51
CA ILE A 121 -17.70 -27.84 -3.84
C ILE A 121 -17.89 -29.22 -4.48
N LEU A 122 -17.56 -30.28 -3.73
CA LEU A 122 -17.90 -31.64 -4.14
C LEU A 122 -19.41 -31.61 -4.40
N LYS A 123 -19.81 -31.86 -5.64
CA LYS A 123 -21.20 -32.20 -5.94
C LYS A 123 -21.50 -33.49 -5.17
N HIS A 124 -21.96 -33.37 -3.94
CA HIS A 124 -22.59 -34.47 -3.23
C HIS A 124 -23.80 -34.84 -4.09
N LYS A 125 -23.71 -35.99 -4.77
CA LYS A 125 -24.90 -36.64 -5.32
C LYS A 125 -25.66 -37.20 -4.13
N ASN A 126 -26.91 -36.75 -3.98
CA ASN A 126 -27.98 -37.22 -3.08
C ASN A 126 -27.81 -36.69 -1.63
N SER A 127 -28.81 -36.17 -0.91
CA SER A 127 -30.28 -36.20 -1.04
C SER A 127 -30.88 -35.07 -0.16
N GLY A 128 -31.83 -34.32 -0.74
CA GLY A 128 -32.88 -33.50 -0.10
C GLY A 128 -32.57 -32.68 1.17
N VAL A 129 -32.41 -31.35 1.00
CA VAL A 129 -32.99 -30.29 1.86
C VAL A 129 -33.20 -29.03 0.99
N GLY A 130 -34.34 -28.34 1.18
CA GLY A 130 -34.94 -27.34 0.29
C GLY A 130 -34.26 -25.95 0.17
N PRO A 131 -34.89 -25.02 -0.58
CA PRO A 131 -34.21 -23.86 -1.12
C PRO A 131 -34.21 -22.68 -0.13
N CYS A 132 -33.01 -22.19 0.19
CA CYS A 132 -32.84 -20.82 0.66
C CYS A 132 -31.74 -20.16 -0.19
N GLY A 133 -32.16 -19.27 -1.09
CA GLY A 133 -31.29 -18.28 -1.73
C GLY A 133 -30.25 -18.79 -2.73
N GLN A 134 -30.67 -19.54 -3.76
CA GLN A 134 -29.85 -19.70 -4.96
C GLN A 134 -29.86 -18.40 -5.79
N ILE A 135 -28.90 -17.51 -5.54
CA ILE A 135 -28.43 -16.60 -6.58
C ILE A 135 -27.48 -17.39 -7.48
N ALA A 136 -28.04 -17.93 -8.56
CA ALA A 136 -27.27 -18.50 -9.65
C ALA A 136 -26.54 -17.37 -10.38
N GLY A 137 -25.21 -17.37 -10.26
CA GLY A 137 -24.32 -16.47 -10.96
C GLY A 137 -22.98 -17.16 -11.21
N SER A 138 -23.00 -18.29 -11.92
CA SER A 138 -21.77 -18.87 -12.47
C SER A 138 -21.44 -18.15 -13.78
N GLU A 139 -20.97 -16.90 -13.68
CA GLU A 139 -20.20 -16.33 -14.77
C GLU A 139 -18.74 -16.70 -14.57
N HIS A 140 -18.27 -17.58 -15.45
CA HIS A 140 -16.86 -17.81 -15.69
C HIS A 140 -16.19 -16.47 -16.00
N ILE A 141 -15.48 -15.88 -15.02
CA ILE A 141 -14.55 -14.79 -15.31
C ILE A 141 -13.30 -15.43 -15.93
N ASN A 142 -13.40 -15.75 -17.22
CA ASN A 142 -12.23 -15.95 -18.06
C ASN A 142 -11.66 -14.57 -18.34
N PHE A 143 -10.65 -14.17 -17.57
CA PHE A 143 -9.80 -13.04 -17.89
C PHE A 143 -9.00 -13.39 -19.15
N ARG A 144 -9.62 -13.18 -20.32
CA ARG A 144 -8.97 -13.37 -21.62
C ARG A 144 -7.85 -12.33 -21.75
N ARG A 145 -6.61 -12.81 -21.88
CA ARG A 145 -5.48 -12.03 -22.39
C ARG A 145 -5.89 -11.36 -23.71
N ASN A 146 -5.91 -10.04 -23.72
CA ASN A 146 -5.80 -9.23 -24.93
C ASN A 146 -5.03 -7.95 -24.59
N LEU A 147 -3.76 -8.12 -24.22
CA LEU A 147 -2.78 -7.05 -24.29
C LEU A 147 -1.93 -7.32 -25.54
N ARG A 148 -2.37 -6.77 -26.67
CA ARG A 148 -1.52 -6.64 -27.87
C ARG A 148 -0.59 -5.47 -27.61
N MET A 149 0.64 -5.75 -27.18
CA MET A 149 1.72 -4.79 -27.28
C MET A 149 2.15 -4.77 -28.75
N THR A 150 2.02 -3.61 -29.39
CA THR A 150 2.56 -3.36 -30.72
C THR A 150 4.08 -3.30 -30.63
N GLU A 151 4.77 -4.26 -31.24
CA GLU A 151 6.18 -4.12 -31.60
C GLU A 151 6.28 -2.95 -32.59
N LYS A 152 7.09 -1.95 -32.26
CA LYS A 152 7.65 -1.01 -33.25
C LYS A 152 9.00 -1.60 -33.65
N GLU A 153 9.09 -2.08 -34.88
CA GLU A 153 10.36 -2.32 -35.55
C GLU A 153 11.08 -0.99 -35.79
N GLU A 154 12.39 -1.03 -35.63
CA GLU A 154 13.39 -0.03 -36.07
C GLU A 154 13.70 -0.22 -37.56
#